data_AF-A0A1Q3CPJ7-F1
#
_entry.id   AF-A0A1Q3CPJ7-F1
#
_cell.length_a   1.000
_cell.length_b   1.000
_cell.length_c   1.000
_cell.angle_alpha   90.00
_cell.angle_beta   90.00
_cell.angle_gamma   90.00
#
_symmetry.space_group_name_H-M   'P 1'
#
loop_
_entity.id
_entity.type
_entity.pdbx_description
1 polymer ?
#
loop_
_entity_poly.entity_id
_entity_poly.type
_entity_poly.pdbx_seq_one_letter_code
_entity_poly.pdbx_strand_id
1 'polypeptide(L)'
;MSSLDDSSVVTSGTSTIVHKVFEFPACNVKLDGNNYLLWSQLVKIGVESEKCVGFLTGEETRSTASTASKWVDKDARVRTYLLNHMLLELSRVYAFLTTYAEIWKALTTKYSQKENYLQIFGLKKKIQKLEQGTMIVDTYFAELSTL
;
A
#
# COMPACT_ATOMS: atom_id res chain seq x y z
N MET A 1 -3.45 69.20 -2.68
CA MET A 1 -3.41 68.07 -3.65
C MET A 1 -2.00 67.49 -3.62
N SER A 2 -1.87 66.16 -3.72
CA SER A 2 -0.72 65.29 -3.35
C SER A 2 -0.76 64.89 -1.87
N SER A 3 -1.50 63.87 -1.41
CA SER A 3 -1.87 62.54 -1.89
C SER A 3 -0.76 61.48 -1.83
N LEU A 4 -0.97 60.60 -0.84
CA LEU A 4 -0.68 59.16 -0.75
C LEU A 4 0.70 58.68 -0.28
N ASP A 5 0.66 58.19 0.96
CA ASP A 5 1.36 57.04 1.52
C ASP A 5 1.95 56.06 0.51
N ASP A 6 3.21 55.67 0.76
CA ASP A 6 3.71 54.36 0.34
C ASP A 6 4.50 53.73 1.50
N SER A 7 3.76 53.20 2.46
CA SER A 7 4.30 52.26 3.45
C SER A 7 4.54 50.93 2.76
N SER A 8 5.80 50.62 2.48
CA SER A 8 6.22 49.32 1.95
C SER A 8 6.00 48.22 2.98
N VAL A 9 4.86 47.54 2.87
CA VAL A 9 4.58 46.31 3.60
C VAL A 9 5.55 45.23 3.09
N VAL A 10 6.57 44.93 3.88
CA VAL A 10 7.33 43.67 3.73
C VAL A 10 6.41 42.56 4.22
N THR A 11 5.60 42.00 3.31
CA THR A 11 4.92 40.73 3.55
C THR A 11 5.99 39.64 3.66
N SER A 12 6.29 39.28 4.91
CA SER A 12 7.03 38.06 5.22
C SER A 12 6.22 36.89 4.67
N GLY A 13 6.61 36.39 3.50
CA GLY A 13 6.03 35.18 2.93
C GLY A 13 6.33 34.04 3.90
N THR A 14 5.34 33.66 4.71
CA THR A 14 5.35 32.38 5.41
C THR A 14 5.33 31.31 4.34
N SER A 15 6.52 30.88 3.95
CA SER A 15 6.72 29.70 3.13
C SER A 15 6.26 28.54 4.01
N THR A 16 4.99 28.18 3.89
CA THR A 16 4.47 26.94 4.42
C THR A 16 5.33 25.86 3.80
N ILE A 17 6.25 25.31 4.59
CA ILE A 17 6.87 24.02 4.30
C ILE A 17 5.72 23.03 4.42
N VAL A 18 4.92 22.95 3.36
CA VAL A 18 4.16 21.75 3.06
C VAL A 18 5.27 20.76 2.87
N HIS A 19 5.61 20.01 3.94
CA HIS A 19 6.28 18.73 3.77
C HIS A 19 5.55 18.13 2.60
N LYS A 20 6.24 17.98 1.48
CA LYS A 20 5.71 17.34 0.29
C LYS A 20 5.41 15.92 0.76
N VAL A 21 4.21 15.74 1.33
CA VAL A 21 3.62 14.45 1.63
C VAL A 21 3.69 13.83 0.27
N PHE A 22 4.58 12.86 0.15
CA PHE A 22 4.66 12.14 -1.08
C PHE A 22 3.31 11.45 -1.15
N GLU A 23 2.46 11.97 -2.04
CA GLU A 23 1.13 11.46 -2.27
C GLU A 23 1.34 10.15 -2.99
N PHE A 24 1.54 9.10 -2.19
CA PHE A 24 1.34 7.76 -2.67
C PHE A 24 0.00 7.74 -3.41
N PRO A 25 -0.09 7.09 -4.58
CA PRO A 25 -1.33 6.98 -5.33
C PRO A 25 -2.45 6.67 -4.36
N ALA A 26 -3.47 7.54 -4.30
CA ALA A 26 -4.54 7.44 -3.32
C ALA A 26 -5.32 6.14 -3.54
N CYS A 27 -4.84 5.06 -2.95
CA CYS A 27 -5.54 3.80 -2.87
C CYS A 27 -6.66 4.00 -1.86
N ASN A 28 -7.87 4.27 -2.36
CA ASN A 28 -9.07 4.41 -1.54
C ASN A 28 -9.47 3.10 -0.82
N VAL A 29 -8.78 1.99 -1.10
CA VAL A 29 -8.98 0.70 -0.45
C VAL A 29 -8.21 0.64 0.87
N LYS A 30 -8.93 0.53 1.99
CA LYS A 30 -8.36 0.25 3.32
C LYS A 30 -8.32 -1.25 3.57
N LEU A 31 -7.26 -1.76 4.18
CA LEU A 31 -7.22 -3.15 4.64
C LEU A 31 -8.30 -3.40 5.69
N ASP A 32 -9.18 -4.37 5.44
CA ASP A 32 -10.27 -4.78 6.33
C ASP A 32 -10.08 -6.21 6.89
N GLY A 33 -9.01 -6.89 6.46
CA GLY A 33 -8.69 -8.27 6.83
C GLY A 33 -9.14 -9.33 5.81
N ASN A 34 -10.08 -8.99 4.92
CA ASN A 34 -10.59 -9.89 3.87
C ASN A 34 -10.07 -9.51 2.47
N ASN A 35 -9.68 -8.25 2.28
CA ASN A 35 -9.27 -7.70 0.98
C ASN A 35 -7.75 -7.64 0.75
N TYR A 36 -6.97 -8.43 1.51
CA TYR A 36 -5.51 -8.33 1.50
C TYR A 36 -4.87 -8.49 0.12
N LEU A 37 -5.40 -9.36 -0.75
CA LEU A 37 -4.82 -9.59 -2.08
C LEU A 37 -4.81 -8.30 -2.93
N LEU A 38 -5.98 -7.67 -3.08
CA LEU A 38 -6.12 -6.41 -3.82
C LEU A 38 -5.38 -5.27 -3.12
N TRP A 39 -5.54 -5.16 -1.80
CA TRP A 39 -4.88 -4.13 -1.01
C TRP A 39 -3.35 -4.21 -1.15
N SER A 40 -2.77 -5.40 -1.04
CA SER A 40 -1.32 -5.59 -1.09
C SER A 40 -0.74 -5.28 -2.48
N GLN A 41 -1.48 -5.55 -3.55
CA GLN A 41 -1.10 -5.16 -4.92
C GLN A 41 -1.04 -3.63 -5.06
N LEU A 42 -2.07 -2.93 -4.60
CA LEU A 42 -2.13 -1.46 -4.68
C LEU A 42 -1.07 -0.78 -3.82
N VAL A 43 -0.79 -1.32 -2.63
CA VAL A 43 0.28 -0.84 -1.75
C VAL A 43 1.65 -1.02 -2.39
N LYS A 44 1.91 -2.19 -3.02
CA LYS A 44 3.16 -2.42 -3.75
C LYS A 44 3.37 -1.41 -4.87
N ILE A 45 2.36 -1.21 -5.71
CA ILE A 45 2.41 -0.21 -6.80
C ILE A 45 2.74 1.17 -6.25
N GLY A 46 2.11 1.57 -5.15
CA GLY A 46 2.38 2.87 -4.52
C GLY A 46 3.81 2.99 -4.00
N VAL A 47 4.36 1.96 -3.37
CA VAL A 47 5.76 1.95 -2.88
C VAL A 47 6.76 1.84 -4.05
N GLU A 48 6.40 1.15 -5.12
CA GLU A 48 7.22 1.04 -6.34
C GLU A 48 7.32 2.38 -7.08
N SER A 49 6.22 3.15 -7.13
CA SER A 49 6.23 4.49 -7.73
C SER A 49 7.15 5.49 -7.01
N GLU A 50 7.44 5.25 -5.72
CA GLU A 50 8.40 6.02 -4.92
C GLU A 50 9.87 5.69 -5.20
N LYS A 51 10.17 4.75 -6.10
CA LYS A 51 11.50 4.13 -6.24
C LYS A 51 12.00 3.51 -4.92
N CYS A 52 11.08 3.04 -4.07
CA CYS A 52 11.37 2.35 -2.81
C CYS A 52 11.31 0.82 -2.93
N VAL A 53 11.44 0.28 -4.15
CA VAL A 53 11.32 -1.17 -4.45
C VAL A 53 12.28 -2.02 -3.61
N GLY A 54 13.51 -1.54 -3.37
CA GLY A 54 14.51 -2.23 -2.54
C GLY A 54 14.09 -2.45 -1.08
N PHE A 55 13.15 -1.65 -0.56
CA PHE A 55 12.53 -1.87 0.74
C PHE A 55 11.56 -3.09 0.66
N LEU A 56 10.66 -3.17 -0.32
CA LEU A 56 9.70 -4.29 -0.39
C LEU A 56 10.37 -5.67 -0.49
N THR A 57 11.52 -5.74 -1.18
CA THR A 57 12.28 -6.98 -1.39
C THR A 57 13.21 -7.31 -0.22
N GLY A 58 13.49 -6.36 0.69
CA GLY A 58 14.43 -6.53 1.80
C GLY A 58 15.91 -6.41 1.41
N GLU A 59 16.20 -5.95 0.19
CA GLU A 59 17.57 -5.75 -0.30
C GLU A 59 18.23 -4.49 0.30
N GLU A 60 17.44 -3.47 0.65
CA GLU A 60 17.94 -2.25 1.30
C GLU A 60 17.97 -2.42 2.83
N THR A 61 19.05 -3.03 3.34
CA THR A 61 19.28 -3.15 4.79
C THR A 61 19.65 -1.80 5.41
N ARG A 62 19.28 -1.60 6.68
CA ARG A 62 19.60 -0.39 7.45
C ARG A 62 21.11 -0.12 7.36
N SER A 63 21.49 0.94 6.65
CA SER A 63 22.90 1.28 6.48
C SER A 63 23.50 1.71 7.82
N THR A 64 24.70 1.25 8.12
CA THR A 64 25.51 1.66 9.28
C THR A 64 26.31 2.95 9.02
N ALA A 65 26.18 3.54 7.82
CA ALA A 65 26.95 4.68 7.35
C ALA A 65 26.12 5.99 7.28
N SER A 66 26.68 7.03 6.65
CA SER A 66 26.08 8.37 6.48
C SER A 66 24.69 8.41 5.82
N THR A 67 24.22 7.30 5.26
CA THR A 67 22.88 7.14 4.66
C THR A 67 21.82 6.62 5.64
N ALA A 68 22.19 6.31 6.90
CA ALA A 68 21.26 5.82 7.93
C ALA A 68 20.05 6.73 8.16
N SER A 69 20.24 8.06 8.15
CA SER A 69 19.14 9.03 8.32
C SER A 69 18.14 8.95 7.17
N LYS A 70 18.62 8.83 5.93
CA LYS A 70 17.75 8.72 4.74
C LYS A 70 16.95 7.42 4.75
N TRP A 71 17.53 6.34 5.28
CA TRP A 71 16.83 5.06 5.44
C TRP A 71 15.71 5.16 6.47
N VAL A 72 15.98 5.78 7.63
CA VAL A 72 14.98 5.98 8.70
C VAL A 72 13.82 6.85 8.20
N ASP A 73 14.12 7.92 7.46
CA ASP A 73 13.09 8.80 6.90
C ASP A 73 12.19 8.07 5.89
N LYS A 74 12.78 7.22 5.04
CA LYS A 74 12.02 6.38 4.08
C LYS A 74 11.16 5.34 4.82
N ASP A 75 11.73 4.63 5.79
CA ASP A 75 11.01 3.63 6.61
C ASP A 75 9.80 4.26 7.31
N ALA A 76 9.98 5.40 7.97
CA ALA A 76 8.92 6.11 8.66
C ALA A 76 7.78 6.54 7.71
N ARG A 77 8.12 6.96 6.49
CA ARG A 77 7.14 7.32 5.45
C ARG A 77 6.33 6.11 4.98
N VAL A 78 6.99 5.00 4.64
CA VAL A 78 6.32 3.78 4.20
C VAL A 78 5.45 3.20 5.31
N ARG A 79 5.91 3.24 6.57
CA ARG A 79 5.10 2.85 7.73
C ARG A 79 3.85 3.72 7.88
N THR A 80 4.01 5.03 7.81
CA THR A 80 2.87 5.97 7.88
C THR A 80 1.87 5.69 6.77
N TYR A 81 2.34 5.45 5.56
CA TYR A 81 1.50 5.06 4.44
C TYR A 81 0.76 3.74 4.70
N LEU A 82 1.47 2.68 5.10
CA LEU A 82 0.86 1.40 5.44
C LEU A 82 -0.25 1.54 6.48
N LEU A 83 0.04 2.21 7.60
CA LEU A 83 -0.91 2.41 8.70
C LEU A 83 -2.12 3.23 8.26
N ASN A 84 -1.91 4.26 7.44
CA ASN A 84 -2.99 5.06 6.88
C ASN A 84 -3.89 4.24 5.96
N HIS A 85 -3.36 3.24 5.25
CA HIS A 85 -4.13 2.38 4.36
C HIS A 85 -4.75 1.16 5.05
N MET A 86 -4.86 1.15 6.38
CA MET A 86 -5.60 0.15 7.14
C MET A 86 -6.83 0.76 7.80
N LEU A 87 -7.84 -0.06 8.11
CA LEU A 87 -8.84 0.34 9.09
C LEU A 87 -8.17 0.62 10.45
N LEU A 88 -8.70 1.59 11.19
CA LEU A 88 -8.13 2.05 12.46
C LEU A 88 -7.93 0.91 13.46
N GLU A 89 -8.87 -0.04 13.51
CA GLU A 89 -8.81 -1.22 14.37
C GLU A 89 -7.58 -2.08 14.07
N LEU A 90 -7.20 -2.19 12.79
CA LEU A 90 -6.03 -2.94 12.37
C LEU A 90 -4.75 -2.12 12.54
N SER A 91 -4.76 -0.83 12.19
CA SER A 91 -3.56 0.00 12.29
C SER A 91 -3.00 0.05 13.72
N ARG A 92 -3.86 0.07 14.74
CA ARG A 92 -3.44 0.03 16.16
C ARG A 92 -2.66 -1.23 16.52
N VAL A 93 -2.96 -2.37 15.90
CA VAL A 93 -2.24 -3.64 16.13
C VAL A 93 -0.81 -3.57 15.59
N TYR A 94 -0.61 -2.89 14.47
CA TYR A 94 0.69 -2.84 13.77
C TYR A 94 1.50 -1.57 14.05
N ALA A 95 0.92 -0.56 14.71
CA ALA A 95 1.57 0.74 14.95
C ALA A 95 2.85 0.66 15.78
N PHE A 96 3.00 -0.36 16.63
CA PHE A 96 4.16 -0.56 17.49
C PHE A 96 5.33 -1.27 16.82
N LEU A 97 5.16 -1.77 15.59
CA LEU A 97 6.24 -2.35 14.82
C LEU A 97 7.19 -1.24 14.33
N THR A 98 8.48 -1.51 14.46
CA THR A 98 9.54 -0.50 14.36
C THR A 98 10.01 -0.26 12.94
N THR A 99 9.73 -1.19 12.03
CA THR A 99 10.10 -1.10 10.61
C THR A 99 8.92 -1.44 9.70
N TYR A 100 8.91 -0.88 8.48
CA TYR A 100 7.92 -1.27 7.46
C TYR A 100 8.01 -2.77 7.15
N ALA A 101 9.23 -3.35 7.20
CA ALA A 101 9.48 -4.76 6.92
C ALA A 101 8.78 -5.67 7.94
N GLU A 102 8.82 -5.31 9.22
CA GLU A 102 8.09 -6.01 10.28
C GLU A 102 6.58 -5.96 10.06
N ILE A 103 6.03 -4.77 9.75
CA ILE A 103 4.61 -4.60 9.42
C ILE A 103 4.23 -5.48 8.23
N TRP A 104 4.98 -5.36 7.13
CA TRP A 104 4.72 -6.07 5.89
C TRP A 104 4.76 -7.59 6.07
N LYS A 105 5.77 -8.08 6.81
CA LYS A 105 5.90 -9.51 7.15
C LYS A 105 4.72 -9.99 7.97
N ALA A 106 4.35 -9.26 9.02
CA ALA A 106 3.24 -9.65 9.89
C ALA A 106 1.90 -9.70 9.14
N LEU A 107 1.64 -8.73 8.26
CA LEU A 107 0.45 -8.71 7.41
C LEU A 107 0.46 -9.85 6.38
N THR A 108 1.60 -10.09 5.74
CA THR A 108 1.75 -11.20 4.80
C THR A 108 1.48 -12.53 5.50
N THR A 109 2.07 -12.76 6.68
CA THR A 109 1.82 -14.00 7.44
C THR A 109 0.36 -14.15 7.84
N LYS A 110 -0.29 -13.07 8.30
CA LYS A 110 -1.67 -13.15 8.79
C LYS A 110 -2.72 -13.23 7.69
N TYR A 111 -2.57 -12.46 6.62
CA TYR A 111 -3.64 -12.21 5.64
C TYR A 111 -3.31 -12.67 4.22
N SER A 112 -2.06 -13.03 3.90
CA SER A 112 -1.71 -13.38 2.51
C SER A 112 -2.47 -14.55 1.95
N GLN A 113 -3.05 -15.41 2.81
CA GLN A 113 -3.78 -16.59 2.37
C GLN A 113 -2.98 -17.41 1.35
N LYS A 114 -1.63 -17.29 1.36
CA LYS A 114 -0.70 -17.97 0.44
C LYS A 114 -0.85 -19.48 0.49
N GLU A 115 -1.51 -19.98 1.53
CA GLU A 115 -1.85 -21.35 1.80
C GLU A 115 -3.33 -21.50 2.19
N ASN A 116 -4.25 -20.72 1.60
CA ASN A 116 -5.67 -20.97 1.80
C ASN A 116 -6.09 -22.20 0.99
N TYR A 117 -5.59 -23.36 1.41
CA TYR A 117 -5.83 -24.67 0.85
C TYR A 117 -7.33 -24.92 0.69
N LEU A 118 -8.18 -24.37 1.55
CA LEU A 118 -9.63 -24.45 1.44
C LEU A 118 -10.18 -23.68 0.24
N GLN A 119 -9.64 -22.49 -0.04
CA GLN A 119 -10.05 -21.68 -1.19
C GLN A 119 -9.52 -22.27 -2.50
N ILE A 120 -8.26 -22.74 -2.50
CA ILE A 120 -7.68 -23.48 -3.63
C ILE A 120 -8.44 -24.79 -3.87
N PHE A 121 -8.75 -25.54 -2.82
CA PHE A 121 -9.54 -26.77 -2.92
C PHE A 121 -10.97 -26.48 -3.39
N GLY A 122 -11.58 -25.40 -2.93
CA GLY A 122 -12.89 -24.94 -3.39
C GLY A 122 -12.88 -24.58 -4.88
N LEU A 123 -11.88 -23.83 -5.34
CA LEU A 123 -11.68 -23.52 -6.75
C LEU A 123 -11.43 -24.79 -7.58
N LYS A 124 -10.53 -25.68 -7.13
CA LYS A 124 -10.28 -26.98 -7.77
C LYS A 124 -11.56 -27.82 -7.88
N LYS A 125 -12.37 -27.85 -6.83
CA LYS A 125 -13.66 -28.56 -6.82
C LYS A 125 -14.69 -27.90 -7.75
N LYS A 126 -14.71 -26.57 -7.86
CA LYS A 126 -15.55 -25.86 -8.84
C LYS A 126 -15.13 -26.18 -10.27
N ILE A 127 -13.83 -26.11 -10.57
CA ILE A 127 -13.27 -26.45 -11.88
C ILE A 127 -13.57 -27.92 -12.22
N GLN A 128 -13.38 -28.86 -11.29
CA GLN A 128 -13.69 -30.28 -11.51
C GLN A 128 -15.18 -30.56 -11.76
N LYS A 129 -16.07 -29.70 -11.27
CA LYS A 129 -17.51 -29.81 -11.49
C LYS A 129 -18.00 -29.01 -12.70
N LEU A 130 -17.18 -28.10 -13.20
CA LEU A 130 -17.50 -27.29 -14.37
C LEU A 130 -17.27 -28.17 -15.60
N GLU A 131 -18.34 -28.71 -16.13
CA GLU A 131 -18.33 -29.43 -17.40
C GLU A 131 -19.02 -28.57 -18.44
N GLN A 132 -18.47 -28.50 -19.65
CA GLN A 132 -19.09 -27.74 -20.74
C GLN A 132 -20.53 -28.19 -21.00
N GLY A 133 -20.82 -29.49 -20.88
CA GLY A 133 -22.17 -30.04 -21.00
C GLY A 133 -22.89 -29.57 -22.27
N THR A 134 -24.04 -28.93 -22.10
CA THR A 134 -24.84 -28.32 -23.18
C THR A 134 -24.55 -26.83 -23.40
N MET A 135 -23.59 -26.25 -22.67
CA MET A 135 -23.22 -24.84 -22.81
C MET A 135 -22.47 -24.61 -24.12
N ILE A 136 -22.80 -23.50 -24.79
CA ILE A 136 -21.99 -22.99 -25.89
C ILE A 136 -20.60 -22.57 -25.35
N VAL A 137 -19.58 -22.79 -26.19
CA VAL A 137 -18.15 -22.67 -25.83
C VAL A 137 -17.84 -21.31 -25.18
N ASP A 138 -18.39 -20.23 -25.72
CA ASP A 138 -18.16 -18.87 -25.21
C ASP A 138 -18.69 -18.69 -23.78
N THR A 139 -19.85 -19.26 -23.46
CA THR A 139 -20.44 -19.19 -22.11
C THR A 139 -19.62 -20.01 -21.12
N TYR A 140 -19.17 -21.20 -21.51
CA TYR A 140 -18.28 -22.03 -20.68
C TYR A 140 -16.94 -21.33 -20.42
N PHE A 141 -16.34 -20.73 -21.44
CA PHE A 141 -15.07 -20.02 -21.31
C PHE A 141 -15.20 -18.74 -20.46
N ALA A 142 -16.30 -18.01 -20.61
CA ALA A 142 -16.60 -16.86 -19.76
C ALA A 142 -16.74 -17.27 -18.29
N GLU A 143 -17.48 -18.34 -17.98
CA GLU A 143 -17.60 -18.85 -16.61
C GLU A 143 -16.25 -19.31 -16.05
N LEU A 144 -15.45 -20.04 -16.84
CA LEU A 144 -14.10 -20.45 -16.45
C LEU A 144 -13.18 -19.26 -16.15
N SER A 145 -13.30 -18.17 -16.91
CA SER A 145 -12.48 -16.96 -16.76
C SER A 145 -12.86 -16.13 -15.53
N THR A 146 -13.99 -16.41 -14.89
CA THR A 146 -14.46 -15.71 -13.69
C THR A 146 -14.17 -16.46 -12.38
N LEU A 147 -13.64 -17.68 -12.45
CA LEU A 147 -13.21 -18.49 -11.31
C LEU A 147 -11.83 -18.06 -10.78
#